data_AF-A0A087U8V2-F1
#
_entry.id   AF-A0A087U8V2-F1
#
_cell.length_a   1.000
_cell.length_b   1.000
_cell.length_c   1.000
_cell.angle_alpha   90.00
_cell.angle_beta   90.00
_cell.angle_gamma   90.00
#
_symmetry.space_group_name_H-M   'P 1'
#
loop_
_entity.id
_entity.type
_entity.pdbx_description
1 polymer ?
#
loop_
_entity_poly.entity_id
_entity_poly.type
_entity_poly.pdbx_seq_one_letter_code
_entity_poly.pdbx_strand_id
1 'polypeptide(L)'
;MIEDHCLCLLNNGQNTYFHEPTRTFHALDLAICSPSLLPFSTFHVGSYPYNSDHFPTFLSITRERLNPMKTPSRFILSRADWELFSSCAKITEEMVKDAPIDDAVKAVTDVIIQAATVSIP
;
A
#
# COMPACT_ATOMS: atom_id res chain seq x y z
N MET A 1 -10.27 -12.94 -1.67
CA MET A 1 -11.14 -11.82 -2.09
C MET A 1 -10.29 -10.56 -2.17
N ILE A 2 -10.68 -9.51 -2.91
CA ILE A 2 -9.91 -8.24 -2.99
C ILE A 2 -9.66 -7.65 -1.59
N GLU A 3 -10.59 -7.90 -0.66
CA GLU A 3 -10.53 -7.50 0.74
C GLU A 3 -9.34 -8.11 1.50
N ASP A 4 -8.82 -9.27 1.07
CA ASP A 4 -7.70 -9.96 1.73
C ASP A 4 -6.34 -9.32 1.43
N HIS A 5 -6.29 -8.37 0.49
CA HIS A 5 -5.04 -7.81 -0.04
C HIS A 5 -4.86 -6.33 0.25
N CYS A 6 -5.70 -5.74 1.12
CA CYS A 6 -5.69 -4.31 1.45
C CYS A 6 -5.64 -3.44 0.18
N LEU A 7 -6.51 -3.73 -0.80
CA LEU A 7 -6.65 -2.96 -2.04
C LEU A 7 -7.94 -2.12 -1.98
N CYS A 8 -7.92 -0.95 -2.60
CA CYS A 8 -9.04 -0.04 -2.67
C CYS A 8 -9.64 -0.04 -4.08
N LEU A 9 -10.97 0.01 -4.16
CA LEU A 9 -11.72 0.11 -5.41
C LEU A 9 -11.73 1.56 -5.89
N LEU A 10 -11.38 1.78 -7.16
CA LEU A 10 -11.44 3.09 -7.82
C LEU A 10 -12.72 3.27 -8.66
N ASN A 11 -13.34 2.17 -9.10
CA ASN A 11 -14.59 2.24 -9.85
C ASN A 11 -15.67 2.98 -9.06
N ASN A 12 -16.40 3.84 -9.77
CA ASN A 12 -17.52 4.64 -9.24
C ASN A 12 -18.88 4.15 -9.75
N GLY A 13 -18.95 2.92 -10.29
CA GLY A 13 -20.16 2.32 -10.84
C GLY A 13 -20.52 2.76 -12.27
N GLN A 14 -19.71 3.59 -12.92
CA GLN A 14 -19.90 3.89 -14.34
C GLN A 14 -19.78 2.62 -15.20
N ASN A 15 -20.65 2.50 -16.20
CA ASN A 15 -20.64 1.38 -17.14
C ASN A 15 -19.42 1.47 -18.05
N THR A 16 -18.71 0.36 -18.19
CA THR A 16 -17.52 0.24 -19.04
C THR A 16 -17.76 -0.67 -20.23
N TYR A 17 -18.93 -1.28 -20.33
CA TYR A 17 -19.27 -2.22 -21.38
C TYR A 17 -20.71 -1.99 -21.88
N PHE A 18 -20.89 -2.08 -23.20
CA PHE A 18 -22.19 -2.13 -23.85
C PHE A 18 -22.37 -3.48 -24.54
N HIS A 19 -23.33 -4.26 -24.06
CA HIS A 19 -23.71 -5.52 -24.67
C HIS A 19 -24.69 -5.26 -25.81
N GLU A 20 -24.21 -5.27 -27.06
CA GLU A 20 -25.02 -4.96 -28.24
C GLU A 20 -26.26 -5.85 -28.40
N PRO A 21 -26.19 -7.19 -28.20
CA PRO A 21 -27.33 -8.07 -28.42
C PRO A 21 -28.54 -7.79 -27.50
N THR A 22 -28.30 -7.46 -26.23
CA THR A 22 -29.38 -7.14 -25.26
C THR A 22 -29.60 -5.66 -25.09
N ARG A 23 -28.74 -4.82 -25.69
CA ARG A 23 -28.70 -3.37 -25.54
C ARG A 23 -28.62 -2.91 -24.08
N THR A 24 -27.83 -3.62 -23.27
CA THR A 24 -27.65 -3.31 -21.85
C THR A 24 -26.23 -2.82 -21.57
N PHE A 25 -26.10 -2.02 -20.51
CA PHE A 25 -24.81 -1.51 -20.06
C PHE A 25 -24.37 -2.23 -18.78
N HIS A 26 -23.07 -2.48 -18.67
CA HIS A 26 -22.47 -3.18 -17.54
C HIS A 26 -21.16 -2.51 -17.13
N ALA A 27 -20.78 -2.66 -15.86
CA ALA A 27 -19.48 -2.25 -15.32
C ALA A 27 -18.63 -3.50 -15.10
N LEU A 28 -17.91 -3.93 -16.15
CA LEU A 28 -17.13 -5.18 -16.12
C LEU A 28 -15.64 -4.93 -15.83
N ASP A 29 -15.15 -3.74 -16.17
CA ASP A 29 -13.73 -3.41 -16.01
C ASP A 29 -13.44 -2.93 -14.59
N LEU A 30 -12.32 -3.39 -14.03
CA LEU A 30 -11.95 -3.18 -12.65
C LEU A 30 -10.67 -2.33 -12.54
N ALA A 31 -10.75 -1.26 -11.76
CA ALA A 31 -9.64 -0.41 -11.37
C ALA A 31 -9.48 -0.45 -9.85
N ILE A 32 -8.29 -0.86 -9.38
CA ILE A 32 -7.95 -0.96 -7.96
C ILE A 32 -6.57 -0.34 -7.70
N CYS A 33 -6.33 0.13 -6.48
CA CYS A 33 -5.05 0.68 -6.07
C CYS A 33 -4.69 0.31 -4.62
N SER A 34 -3.47 0.58 -4.21
CA SER A 34 -3.13 0.55 -2.78
C SER A 34 -3.79 1.74 -2.04
N PRO A 35 -4.09 1.60 -0.73
CA PRO A 35 -4.67 2.69 0.07
C PRO A 35 -3.85 3.98 0.02
N SER A 36 -2.53 3.88 -0.11
CA SER A 36 -1.62 5.02 -0.23
C SER A 36 -1.77 5.82 -1.51
N LEU A 37 -2.39 5.26 -2.56
CA LEU A 37 -2.62 5.94 -3.84
C LEU A 37 -4.04 6.49 -3.94
N LEU A 38 -4.99 5.95 -3.17
CA LEU A 38 -6.41 6.29 -3.26
C LEU A 38 -6.69 7.81 -3.18
N PRO A 39 -6.13 8.58 -2.22
CA PRO A 39 -6.40 10.02 -2.10
C PRO A 39 -5.88 10.85 -3.29
N PHE A 40 -4.96 10.30 -4.07
CA PHE A 40 -4.33 10.97 -5.20
C PHE A 40 -4.83 10.45 -6.55
N SER A 41 -5.76 9.50 -6.54
CA SER A 41 -6.23 8.82 -7.74
C SER A 41 -7.56 9.38 -8.20
N THR A 42 -7.71 9.56 -9.51
CA THR A 42 -9.03 9.80 -10.13
C THR A 42 -9.33 8.72 -11.15
N PHE A 43 -10.61 8.40 -11.29
CA PHE A 43 -11.12 7.42 -12.25
C PHE A 43 -12.35 7.99 -12.95
N HIS A 44 -12.42 7.82 -14.26
CA HIS A 44 -13.64 8.07 -15.03
C HIS A 44 -13.69 7.21 -16.29
N VAL A 45 -14.90 7.02 -16.79
CA VAL A 45 -15.16 6.29 -18.04
C VAL A 45 -15.50 7.27 -19.16
N GLY A 46 -14.89 7.08 -20.32
CA GLY A 46 -15.17 7.85 -21.52
C GLY A 46 -16.58 7.59 -22.06
N SER A 47 -17.15 8.57 -22.74
CA SER A 47 -18.53 8.49 -23.23
C SER A 47 -18.69 7.76 -24.57
N TYR A 48 -17.58 7.47 -25.27
CA TYR A 48 -17.61 6.86 -26.59
C TYR A 48 -16.71 5.62 -26.64
N PRO A 49 -17.17 4.49 -27.22
CA PRO A 49 -16.43 3.22 -27.19
C PRO A 49 -15.50 3.02 -28.39
N TYR A 50 -15.47 3.92 -29.38
CA TYR A 50 -14.52 3.88 -30.52
C TYR A 50 -14.53 2.56 -31.31
N ASN A 51 -15.72 2.11 -31.71
CA ASN A 51 -15.97 0.82 -32.40
C ASN A 51 -15.62 -0.43 -31.57
N SER A 52 -15.36 -0.28 -30.28
CA SER A 52 -15.35 -1.36 -29.30
C SER A 52 -16.77 -1.53 -28.71
N ASP A 53 -16.99 -2.64 -28.02
CA ASP A 53 -18.09 -2.83 -27.07
C ASP A 53 -17.71 -2.34 -25.65
N HIS A 54 -16.42 -2.12 -25.38
CA HIS A 54 -15.92 -1.50 -24.15
C HIS A 54 -15.73 0.03 -24.28
N PHE A 55 -16.10 0.76 -23.24
CA PHE A 55 -15.78 2.17 -23.07
C PHE A 55 -14.37 2.33 -22.47
N PRO A 56 -13.56 3.28 -22.96
CA PRO A 56 -12.24 3.50 -22.40
C PRO A 56 -12.31 4.04 -20.97
N THR A 57 -11.44 3.52 -20.10
CA THR A 57 -11.27 4.00 -18.73
C THR A 57 -10.04 4.87 -18.59
N PHE A 58 -10.14 5.95 -17.82
CA PHE A 58 -9.07 6.90 -17.60
C PHE A 58 -8.72 6.97 -16.12
N LEU A 59 -7.42 6.89 -15.84
CA LEU A 59 -6.85 6.91 -14.50
C LEU A 59 -5.79 8.01 -14.44
N SER A 60 -5.83 8.83 -13.40
CA SER A 60 -4.77 9.81 -13.13
C SER A 60 -4.32 9.72 -11.68
N ILE A 61 -3.03 9.98 -11.45
CA ILE A 61 -2.43 10.02 -10.11
C ILE A 61 -1.78 11.40 -9.95
N THR A 62 -2.37 12.26 -9.12
CA THR A 62 -1.90 13.63 -8.84
C THR A 62 -0.93 13.68 -7.66
N ARG A 63 -0.06 12.68 -7.55
CA ARG A 63 1.00 12.67 -6.53
C ARG A 63 2.21 13.43 -7.06
N GLU A 64 2.52 14.58 -6.48
CA GLU A 64 3.86 15.14 -6.62
C GLU A 64 4.85 14.05 -6.20
N ARG A 65 5.75 13.66 -7.11
CA ARG A 65 6.88 12.79 -6.77
C ARG A 65 7.78 13.59 -5.83
N LEU A 66 7.45 13.62 -4.54
CA LEU A 66 8.30 14.10 -3.46
C LEU A 66 9.50 13.16 -3.33
N ASN A 67 10.40 13.23 -4.32
CA ASN A 67 11.54 12.36 -4.53
C ASN A 67 11.19 10.85 -4.55
N PRO A 68 11.97 10.00 -5.22
CA PRO A 68 12.11 8.63 -4.75
C PRO A 68 12.91 8.70 -3.43
N MET A 69 12.35 9.31 -2.37
CA MET A 69 12.89 9.08 -1.04
C MET A 69 12.83 7.57 -0.84
N LYS A 70 14.01 6.97 -0.64
CA LYS A 70 14.22 5.55 -0.37
C LYS A 70 12.98 5.02 0.34
N THR A 71 12.21 4.17 -0.34
CA THR A 71 11.13 3.45 0.34
C THR A 71 11.78 2.84 1.57
N PRO A 72 11.26 3.09 2.79
CA PRO A 72 11.83 2.48 3.97
C PRO A 72 11.89 0.96 3.73
N SER A 73 13.00 0.35 4.15
CA SER A 73 13.19 -1.11 4.09
C SER A 73 11.90 -1.78 4.54
N ARG A 74 11.24 -2.49 3.63
CA ARG A 74 9.95 -3.09 3.93
C ARG A 74 10.22 -4.47 4.49
N PHE A 75 10.24 -4.58 5.82
CA PHE A 75 10.42 -5.84 6.54
C PHE A 75 9.35 -6.86 6.13
N ILE A 76 9.76 -7.97 5.53
CA ILE A 76 8.90 -9.09 5.16
C ILE A 76 8.79 -10.02 6.37
N LEU A 77 7.87 -9.71 7.28
CA LEU A 77 7.71 -10.44 8.54
C LEU A 77 7.50 -11.96 8.38
N SER A 78 6.90 -12.40 7.26
CA SER A 78 6.73 -13.82 6.95
C SER A 78 8.03 -14.57 6.64
N ARG A 79 9.12 -13.84 6.37
CA ARG A 79 10.47 -14.35 6.13
C ARG A 79 11.45 -14.00 7.24
N ALA A 80 10.95 -13.46 8.35
CA ALA A 80 11.77 -13.09 9.49
C ALA A 80 12.41 -14.33 10.13
N ASP A 81 13.70 -14.22 10.45
CA ASP A 81 14.33 -15.09 11.43
C ASP A 81 14.02 -14.56 12.83
N TRP A 82 12.97 -15.12 13.45
CA TRP A 82 12.51 -14.68 14.77
C TRP A 82 13.47 -15.06 15.90
N GLU A 83 14.27 -16.12 15.74
CA GLU A 83 15.29 -16.50 16.72
C GLU A 83 16.43 -15.48 16.70
N LEU A 84 16.91 -15.11 15.51
CA LEU A 84 17.91 -14.06 15.34
C LEU A 84 17.38 -12.71 15.82
N PHE A 85 16.14 -12.35 15.46
CA PHE A 85 15.49 -11.12 15.95
C PHE A 85 15.49 -11.07 17.47
N SER A 86 15.02 -12.13 18.13
CA SER A 86 14.94 -12.20 19.59
C SER A 86 16.32 -12.13 20.24
N SER A 87 17.33 -12.73 19.62
CA SER A 87 18.71 -12.67 20.11
C SER A 87 19.32 -11.26 20.02
N CYS A 88 18.91 -10.46 19.02
CA CYS A 88 19.39 -9.11 18.78
C CYS A 88 18.59 -8.02 19.50
N ALA A 89 17.28 -8.21 19.68
CA ALA A 89 16.35 -7.24 20.27
C ALA A 89 16.39 -7.25 21.81
N LYS A 90 17.59 -7.17 22.40
CA LYS A 90 17.77 -7.19 23.85
C LYS A 90 17.56 -5.80 24.45
N ILE A 91 16.38 -5.59 25.03
CA ILE A 91 16.06 -4.39 25.80
C ILE A 91 16.43 -4.64 27.26
N THR A 92 17.21 -3.75 27.86
CA THR A 92 17.66 -3.85 29.25
C THR A 92 17.16 -2.68 30.09
N GLU A 93 17.12 -2.85 31.42
CA GLU A 93 16.61 -1.80 32.32
C GLU A 93 17.47 -0.52 32.26
N GLU A 94 18.78 -0.67 32.01
CA GLU A 94 19.73 0.44 31.90
C GLU A 94 19.42 1.37 30.72
N MET A 95 18.70 0.88 29.70
CA MET A 95 18.30 1.70 28.55
C MET A 95 17.22 2.73 28.89
N VAL A 96 16.49 2.52 29.97
CA VAL A 96 15.33 3.35 30.37
C VAL A 96 15.58 4.01 31.72
N LYS A 97 16.35 3.37 32.59
CA LYS A 97 16.61 3.84 33.94
C LYS A 97 17.31 5.20 33.93
N ASP A 98 16.70 6.16 34.62
CA ASP A 98 17.20 7.52 34.81
C ASP A 98 17.46 8.31 33.50
N ALA A 99 16.96 7.82 32.36
CA ALA A 99 17.08 8.46 31.06
C ALA A 99 15.90 9.42 30.81
N PRO A 100 16.11 10.57 30.13
CA PRO A 100 15.02 11.37 29.58
C PRO A 100 14.13 10.53 28.66
N ILE A 101 12.83 10.83 28.66
CA ILE A 101 11.83 10.02 27.93
C ILE A 101 12.17 9.88 26.44
N ASP A 102 12.62 10.96 25.80
CA ASP A 102 12.97 10.95 24.38
C ASP A 102 14.19 10.06 24.09
N ASP A 103 15.18 10.06 24.98
CA ASP A 103 16.39 9.26 24.85
C ASP A 103 16.10 7.77 25.09
N ALA A 104 15.27 7.45 26.10
CA ALA A 104 14.82 6.10 26.37
C ALA A 104 14.02 5.51 25.20
N VAL A 105 13.07 6.29 24.66
CA VAL A 105 12.27 5.90 23.48
C VAL A 105 13.19 5.68 22.28
N LYS A 106 14.15 6.57 22.05
CA LYS A 106 15.12 6.43 20.96
C LYS A 106 15.97 5.17 21.12
N ALA A 107 16.51 4.91 22.31
CA ALA A 107 17.35 3.74 22.58
C ALA A 107 16.61 2.42 22.33
N VAL A 108 15.38 2.29 22.83
CA VAL A 108 14.53 1.12 22.59
C VAL A 108 14.19 0.96 21.12
N THR A 109 13.81 2.06 20.46
CA THR A 109 13.44 2.05 19.04
C THR A 109 14.62 1.64 18.17
N ASP A 110 15.81 2.17 18.42
CA ASP A 110 17.02 1.84 17.67
C ASP A 110 17.39 0.36 17.79
N VAL A 111 17.28 -0.24 18.98
CA VAL A 111 17.53 -1.67 19.18
C VAL A 111 16.55 -2.53 18.37
N ILE A 112 15.25 -2.19 18.40
CA ILE A 112 14.22 -2.92 17.64
C ILE A 112 14.48 -2.79 16.13
N ILE A 113 14.79 -1.59 15.64
CA ILE A 113 15.07 -1.35 14.21
C ILE A 113 16.33 -2.08 13.77
N GLN A 114 17.40 -2.07 14.57
CA GLN A 114 18.64 -2.78 14.26
C GLN A 114 18.42 -4.29 14.22
N ALA A 115 17.72 -4.85 15.20
CA ALA A 115 17.36 -6.27 15.19
C ALA A 115 16.56 -6.62 13.93
N ALA A 116 15.53 -5.82 13.60
CA ALA A 116 14.72 -6.01 12.39
C ALA A 116 15.56 -5.92 11.11
N THR A 117 16.51 -4.99 11.04
CA THR A 117 17.40 -4.78 9.87
C THR A 117 18.30 -5.98 9.59
N VAL A 118 18.70 -6.71 10.63
CA VAL A 118 19.57 -7.89 10.49
C VAL A 118 18.78 -9.17 10.25
N SER A 119 17.58 -9.29 10.84
CA SER A 119 16.85 -10.56 10.86
C SER A 119 15.62 -10.63 9.97
N ILE A 120 15.15 -9.49 9.42
CA ILE A 120 13.96 -9.45 8.58
C ILE A 120 14.32 -8.89 7.20
N PRO A 121 14.28 -9.75 6.15
CA PRO A 121 14.60 -9.35 4.78
C PRO A 121 13.50 -8.50 4.12
#